data_AF-A0A3A1QW29-F1
#
_entry.id   AF-A0A3A1QW29-F1
#
_cell.length_a   1.000
_cell.length_b   1.000
_cell.length_c   1.000
_cell.angle_alpha   90.00
_cell.angle_beta   90.00
_cell.angle_gamma   90.00
#
_symmetry.space_group_name_H-M   'P 1'
#
loop_
_entity.id
_entity.type
_entity.pdbx_description
1 polymer ?
#
loop_
_entity_poly.entity_id
_entity_poly.type
_entity_poly.pdbx_seq_one_letter_code
_entity_poly.pdbx_strand_id
1 'polypeptide(L)'
;MKELGGIGLEVSDEWGLLFKKYRERKNLSLKQLELLVDISPSYMSRIERSEKKELSFAKAIRAATILEIPFDVLVNTAFRSLEVGENDGSVDVVDLLFQNELSANGEILSKEAKECIITILEFIFSIKWDEKTKVKELWQLSEMFDELKTYA
;
A
#
# COMPACT_ATOMS: atom_id res chain seq x y z
N MET A 1 8.67 -23.00 -3.91
CA MET A 1 8.15 -21.70 -4.40
C MET A 1 6.64 -21.86 -4.57
N LYS A 2 5.85 -21.34 -3.63
CA LYS A 2 4.40 -21.36 -3.69
C LYS A 2 3.97 -20.11 -4.44
N GLU A 3 3.20 -20.28 -5.51
CA GLU A 3 2.55 -19.20 -6.23
C GLU A 3 1.77 -18.34 -5.22
N LEU A 4 2.00 -17.02 -5.28
CA LEU A 4 1.17 -16.03 -4.62
C LEU A 4 -0.20 -16.06 -5.32
N GLY A 5 -1.05 -16.99 -4.86
CA GLY A 5 -2.45 -17.10 -5.24
C GLY A 5 -3.10 -15.73 -5.08
N GLY A 6 -3.73 -15.29 -6.16
CA GLY A 6 -4.29 -13.96 -6.31
C GLY A 6 -5.11 -13.56 -5.09
N ILE A 7 -4.66 -12.50 -4.42
CA ILE A 7 -5.55 -11.66 -3.64
C ILE A 7 -6.48 -11.05 -4.68
N GLY A 8 -7.61 -11.71 -4.92
CA GLY A 8 -8.74 -11.14 -5.62
C GLY A 8 -9.19 -9.96 -4.78
N LEU A 9 -8.65 -8.78 -5.09
CA LEU A 9 -9.18 -7.54 -4.57
C LEU A 9 -10.65 -7.51 -4.99
N GLU A 10 -11.58 -7.65 -4.05
CA GLU A 10 -12.99 -7.38 -4.29
C GLU A 10 -13.10 -5.89 -4.59
N VAL A 11 -12.98 -5.55 -5.87
CA VAL A 11 -12.96 -4.17 -6.31
C VAL A 11 -14.38 -3.63 -6.39
N SER A 12 -14.57 -2.39 -5.94
CA SER A 12 -15.88 -1.72 -5.99
C SER A 12 -16.48 -1.69 -7.41
N ASP A 13 -17.81 -1.60 -7.50
CA ASP A 13 -18.54 -1.50 -8.78
C ASP A 13 -18.18 -0.24 -9.58
N GLU A 14 -17.62 0.76 -8.92
CA GLU A 14 -17.25 2.06 -9.49
C GLU A 14 -15.86 2.05 -10.14
N TRP A 15 -15.09 0.98 -9.91
CA TRP A 15 -13.77 0.80 -10.49
C TRP A 15 -13.82 0.83 -12.02
N GLY A 16 -14.74 0.08 -12.63
CA GLY A 16 -14.94 0.10 -14.08
C GLY A 16 -15.28 1.49 -14.62
N LEU A 17 -16.13 2.22 -13.89
CA LEU A 17 -16.55 3.57 -14.25
C LEU A 17 -15.38 4.56 -14.21
N LEU A 18 -14.44 4.40 -13.27
CA LEU A 18 -13.23 5.22 -13.18
C LEU A 18 -12.38 5.10 -14.44
N PHE A 19 -12.07 3.87 -14.88
CA PHE A 19 -11.30 3.63 -16.10
C PHE A 19 -11.98 4.23 -17.33
N LYS A 20 -13.30 4.02 -17.46
CA LYS A 20 -14.09 4.61 -18.56
C LYS A 20 -13.97 6.13 -18.60
N LYS A 21 -14.17 6.78 -17.45
CA LYS A 21 -14.15 8.25 -17.33
C LYS A 21 -12.80 8.84 -17.73
N TYR A 22 -11.69 8.25 -17.30
CA TYR A 22 -10.35 8.74 -17.65
C TYR A 22 -9.98 8.42 -19.10
N ARG A 23 -10.39 7.26 -19.63
CA ARG A 23 -10.23 6.94 -21.05
C ARG A 23 -10.95 7.95 -21.96
N GLU A 24 -12.21 8.27 -21.63
CA GLU A 24 -13.01 9.22 -22.40
C GLU A 24 -12.46 10.65 -22.31
N ARG A 25 -11.98 11.09 -21.14
CA ARG A 25 -11.29 12.39 -20.98
C ARG A 25 -10.07 12.53 -21.88
N LYS A 26 -9.35 11.43 -22.11
CA LYS A 26 -8.21 11.37 -23.01
C LYS A 26 -8.59 11.15 -24.48
N ASN A 27 -9.88 11.11 -24.80
CA ASN A 27 -10.40 10.81 -26.14
C ASN A 27 -9.84 9.50 -26.73
N LEU A 28 -9.57 8.51 -25.87
CA LEU A 28 -9.05 7.21 -26.30
C LEU A 28 -10.21 6.25 -26.59
N SER A 29 -10.19 5.63 -27.77
CA SER A 29 -11.01 4.46 -28.03
C SER A 29 -10.46 3.24 -27.27
N LEU A 30 -11.30 2.22 -27.05
CA LEU A 30 -10.86 0.96 -26.44
C LEU A 30 -9.73 0.29 -27.25
N LYS A 31 -9.73 0.45 -28.57
CA LYS A 31 -8.70 -0.10 -29.47
C LYS A 31 -7.37 0.65 -29.36
N GLN A 32 -7.42 1.97 -29.17
CA GLN A 32 -6.21 2.75 -28.87
C GLN A 32 -5.65 2.39 -27.49
N LEU A 33 -6.52 2.16 -26.51
CA LEU A 33 -6.10 1.76 -25.17
C LEU A 33 -5.47 0.35 -25.15
N GLU A 34 -5.99 -0.58 -25.95
CA GLU A 34 -5.42 -1.93 -26.12
C GLU A 34 -3.93 -1.86 -26.51
N LEU A 35 -3.59 -1.04 -27.49
CA LEU A 35 -2.22 -0.88 -27.98
C LEU A 35 -1.26 -0.36 -26.90
N LEU A 36 -1.78 0.36 -25.90
CA LEU A 36 -0.97 0.96 -24.83
C LEU A 36 -0.87 0.04 -23.62
N VAL A 37 -1.97 -0.60 -23.22
CA VAL A 37 -2.07 -1.31 -21.94
C VAL A 37 -1.91 -2.83 -22.09
N ASP A 38 -2.03 -3.36 -23.32
CA ASP A 38 -2.12 -4.81 -23.59
C ASP A 38 -3.32 -5.47 -22.88
N ILE A 39 -4.46 -4.78 -22.95
CA ILE A 39 -5.76 -5.28 -22.49
C ILE A 39 -6.71 -5.24 -23.67
N SER A 40 -7.32 -6.39 -24.00
CA SER A 40 -8.23 -6.44 -25.15
C SER A 40 -9.45 -5.52 -24.95
N PRO A 41 -10.00 -4.91 -26.03
CA PRO A 41 -11.14 -4.02 -25.98
C PRO A 41 -12.36 -4.67 -25.34
N SER A 42 -12.56 -5.98 -25.61
CA SER A 42 -13.65 -6.76 -25.01
C SER A 42 -13.46 -6.91 -23.49
N TYR A 43 -12.24 -7.19 -23.04
CA TYR A 43 -11.94 -7.27 -21.61
C TYR A 43 -12.16 -5.93 -20.92
N MET A 44 -11.59 -4.85 -21.47
CA MET A 44 -11.73 -3.51 -20.91
C MET A 44 -13.18 -3.02 -20.94
N SER A 45 -13.93 -3.31 -22.01
CA SER A 45 -15.35 -2.98 -22.07
C SER A 45 -16.16 -3.66 -20.97
N ARG A 46 -15.86 -4.92 -20.67
CA ARG A 46 -16.50 -5.66 -19.56
C ARG A 46 -16.12 -5.09 -18.19
N ILE A 47 -14.87 -4.66 -18.01
CA ILE A 47 -14.44 -3.91 -16.82
C ILE A 47 -15.26 -2.61 -16.71
N GLU A 48 -15.31 -1.81 -17.77
CA GLU A 48 -15.99 -0.50 -17.78
C GLU A 48 -17.52 -0.58 -17.59
N ARG A 49 -18.13 -1.75 -17.86
CA ARG A 49 -19.55 -2.04 -17.61
C ARG A 49 -19.80 -2.77 -16.29
N SER A 50 -18.76 -2.99 -15.49
CA SER A 50 -18.81 -3.75 -14.22
C SER A 50 -19.28 -5.21 -14.39
N GLU A 51 -19.23 -5.75 -15.61
CA GLU A 51 -19.50 -7.17 -15.95
C GLU A 51 -18.31 -8.08 -15.62
N LYS A 52 -17.14 -7.48 -15.36
CA LYS A 52 -15.94 -8.14 -14.87
C LYS A 52 -15.26 -7.23 -13.84
N LYS A 53 -15.01 -7.76 -12.64
CA LYS A 53 -14.36 -7.01 -11.55
C LYS A 53 -12.88 -7.35 -11.40
N GLU A 54 -12.49 -8.52 -11.90
CA GLU A 54 -11.11 -8.98 -11.81
C GLU A 54 -10.24 -8.32 -12.87
N LEU A 55 -9.42 -7.38 -12.44
CA LEU A 55 -8.24 -6.93 -13.15
C LEU A 55 -7.05 -7.26 -12.26
N SER A 56 -6.04 -7.96 -12.78
CA SER A 56 -4.84 -8.19 -11.97
C SER A 56 -4.23 -6.84 -11.58
N PHE A 57 -3.66 -6.75 -10.38
CA PHE A 57 -3.08 -5.51 -9.87
C PHE A 57 -2.10 -4.87 -10.87
N ALA A 58 -1.24 -5.68 -11.50
CA ALA A 58 -0.31 -5.21 -12.53
C ALA A 58 -1.00 -4.58 -13.76
N LYS A 59 -2.11 -5.16 -14.22
CA LYS A 59 -2.89 -4.60 -15.34
C LYS A 59 -3.63 -3.33 -14.94
N ALA A 60 -4.14 -3.27 -13.71
CA ALA A 60 -4.78 -2.08 -13.15
C ALA A 60 -3.82 -0.90 -13.04
N ILE A 61 -2.64 -1.12 -12.46
CA ILE A 61 -1.61 -0.08 -12.33
C ILE A 61 -1.16 0.40 -13.71
N ARG A 62 -0.89 -0.50 -14.65
CA ARG A 62 -0.51 -0.13 -16.02
C ARG A 62 -1.59 0.72 -16.71
N ALA A 63 -2.84 0.29 -16.62
CA ALA A 63 -3.97 1.03 -17.16
C ALA A 63 -4.09 2.43 -16.52
N ALA A 64 -3.95 2.52 -15.19
CA ALA A 64 -4.00 3.76 -14.43
C ALA A 64 -2.87 4.72 -14.81
N THR A 65 -1.64 4.22 -14.99
CA THR A 65 -0.50 5.02 -15.45
C THR A 65 -0.77 5.63 -16.83
N ILE A 66 -1.21 4.82 -17.81
CA ILE A 66 -1.49 5.29 -19.18
C ILE A 66 -2.65 6.27 -19.22
N LEU A 67 -3.65 6.04 -18.38
CA LEU A 67 -4.82 6.90 -18.27
C LEU A 67 -4.59 8.12 -17.36
N GLU A 68 -3.41 8.24 -16.74
CA GLU A 68 -3.08 9.25 -15.72
C GLU A 68 -4.16 9.36 -14.63
N ILE A 69 -4.61 8.20 -14.14
CA ILE A 69 -5.49 8.15 -12.97
C ILE A 69 -4.61 8.43 -11.74
N PRO A 70 -4.91 9.47 -10.94
CA PRO A 70 -4.20 9.72 -9.70
C PRO A 70 -4.24 8.49 -8.78
N PHE A 71 -3.11 8.17 -8.14
CA PHE A 71 -2.98 6.94 -7.35
C PHE A 71 -3.94 6.90 -6.16
N ASP A 72 -4.15 8.03 -5.50
CA ASP A 72 -5.13 8.21 -4.43
C ASP A 72 -6.56 7.95 -4.92
N VAL A 73 -6.93 8.48 -6.09
CA VAL A 73 -8.24 8.26 -6.71
C VAL A 73 -8.43 6.79 -7.07
N LEU A 74 -7.39 6.15 -7.60
CA LEU A 74 -7.39 4.72 -7.90
C LEU A 74 -7.66 3.94 -6.61
N VAL A 75 -6.79 4.05 -5.61
CA VAL A 75 -6.90 3.31 -4.33
C VAL A 75 -8.26 3.55 -3.66
N ASN A 76 -8.68 4.79 -3.48
CA ASN A 76 -9.96 5.10 -2.84
C ASN A 76 -11.18 4.53 -3.60
N THR A 77 -11.09 4.44 -4.93
CA THR A 77 -12.15 3.81 -5.72
C THR A 77 -12.10 2.29 -5.61
N ALA A 78 -10.92 1.67 -5.62
CA ALA A 78 -10.79 0.21 -5.46
C ALA A 78 -11.32 -0.25 -4.10
N PHE A 79 -10.96 0.48 -3.07
CA PHE A 79 -11.07 0.09 -1.67
C PHE A 79 -12.12 0.91 -0.93
N ARG A 80 -13.15 1.41 -1.62
CA ARG A 80 -14.15 2.32 -1.04
C ARG A 80 -14.93 1.73 0.16
N SER A 81 -14.86 0.40 0.38
CA SER A 81 -15.40 -0.32 1.54
C SER A 81 -14.37 -0.65 2.63
N LEU A 82 -13.09 -0.31 2.44
CA LEU A 82 -12.17 -0.14 3.55
C LEU A 82 -12.48 1.24 4.14
N GLU A 83 -13.52 1.31 4.95
CA GLU A 83 -13.60 2.34 5.98
C GLU A 83 -12.32 2.19 6.83
N VAL A 84 -11.25 2.87 6.43
CA VAL A 84 -10.14 3.16 7.32
C VAL A 84 -10.80 4.01 8.40
N GLY A 85 -10.99 3.38 9.57
CA GLY A 85 -11.80 3.89 10.66
C GLY A 85 -11.49 5.35 10.96
N GLU A 86 -12.51 6.05 11.47
CA GLU A 86 -12.49 7.45 11.91
C GLU A 86 -11.08 7.93 12.30
N ASN A 87 -10.34 8.48 11.34
CA ASN A 87 -9.11 9.21 11.64
C ASN A 87 -9.57 10.53 12.27
N ASP A 88 -9.32 10.71 13.56
CA ASP A 88 -9.50 11.99 14.26
C ASP A 88 -8.55 13.11 13.78
N GLY A 89 -7.84 12.86 12.66
CA GLY A 89 -6.78 13.68 12.12
C GLY A 89 -5.38 13.22 12.56
N SER A 90 -5.26 12.21 13.41
CA SER A 90 -3.97 11.61 13.76
C SER A 90 -3.45 10.66 12.67
N VAL A 91 -2.13 10.53 12.61
CA VAL A 91 -1.42 9.57 11.74
C VAL A 91 -0.67 8.63 12.67
N ASP A 92 -0.76 7.33 12.42
CA ASP A 92 0.00 6.34 13.19
C ASP A 92 1.51 6.56 13.00
N VAL A 93 2.26 6.49 14.11
CA VAL A 93 3.71 6.77 14.10
C VAL A 93 4.49 5.73 13.31
N VAL A 94 4.05 4.48 13.28
CA VAL A 94 4.66 3.42 12.48
C VAL A 94 4.43 3.69 10.99
N ASP A 95 3.22 4.12 10.62
CA ASP A 95 2.90 4.51 9.25
C ASP A 95 3.74 5.70 8.78
N LEU A 96 3.93 6.72 9.63
CA LEU A 96 4.82 7.84 9.33
C LEU A 96 6.25 7.37 9.06
N LEU A 97 6.77 6.45 9.87
CA LEU A 97 8.11 5.91 9.67
C LEU A 97 8.18 5.14 8.37
N PHE A 98 7.21 4.26 8.06
CA PHE A 98 7.20 3.50 6.80
C PHE A 98 7.22 4.40 5.56
N GLN A 99 6.41 5.47 5.56
CA GLN A 99 6.21 6.33 4.39
C GLN A 99 7.37 7.29 4.09
N ASN A 100 8.27 7.53 5.05
CA ASN A 100 9.33 8.53 4.90
C ASN A 100 10.73 7.90 4.85
N GLU A 101 11.65 8.50 4.08
CA GLU A 101 13.08 8.23 4.24
C GLU A 101 13.54 8.82 5.58
N LEU A 102 14.27 8.04 6.37
CA LEU A 102 14.73 8.44 7.69
C LEU A 102 16.23 8.69 7.65
N SER A 103 16.68 9.75 8.31
CA SER A 103 18.10 10.02 8.51
C SER A 103 18.44 10.18 9.97
N ALA A 104 19.58 9.63 10.39
CA ALA A 104 20.17 9.86 11.70
C ALA A 104 21.61 10.33 11.52
N ASN A 105 22.03 11.35 12.28
CA ASN A 105 23.38 11.93 12.20
C ASN A 105 23.80 12.38 10.78
N GLY A 106 22.84 12.75 9.93
CA GLY A 106 23.10 13.20 8.57
C GLY A 106 23.22 12.08 7.52
N GLU A 107 23.06 10.82 7.92
CA GLU A 107 23.08 9.66 7.01
C GLU A 107 21.68 9.05 6.88
N ILE A 108 21.33 8.62 5.68
CA ILE A 108 20.07 7.89 5.43
C ILE A 108 20.19 6.52 6.07
N LEU A 109 19.20 6.17 6.90
CA LEU A 109 19.14 4.87 7.54
C LEU A 109 18.92 3.77 6.51
N SER A 110 19.60 2.63 6.70
CA SER A 110 19.34 1.42 5.93
C SER A 110 17.91 0.93 6.18
N LYS A 111 17.42 0.08 5.27
CA LYS A 111 16.11 -0.56 5.42
C LYS A 111 16.06 -1.38 6.72
N GLU A 112 17.12 -2.11 7.02
CA GLU A 112 17.27 -2.94 8.19
C GLU A 112 17.26 -2.10 9.48
N ALA A 113 18.02 -0.99 9.52
CA ALA A 113 18.00 -0.08 10.67
C ALA A 113 16.60 0.51 10.90
N LYS A 114 15.90 0.87 9.82
CA LYS A 114 14.53 1.38 9.87
C LYS A 114 13.54 0.34 10.40
N GLU A 115 13.65 -0.92 9.96
CA GLU A 115 12.83 -2.03 10.47
C GLU A 115 13.08 -2.27 11.97
N CYS A 116 14.34 -2.23 12.43
CA CYS A 116 14.66 -2.34 13.86
C CYS A 116 14.02 -1.21 14.68
N ILE A 117 14.08 0.04 14.21
CA ILE A 117 13.47 1.19 14.90
C ILE A 117 11.95 1.02 15.02
N ILE A 118 11.29 0.61 13.93
CA ILE A 118 9.84 0.36 13.93
C ILE A 118 9.50 -0.73 14.96
N THR A 119 10.24 -1.84 14.95
CA THR A 119 10.02 -2.97 15.87
C THR A 119 10.20 -2.54 17.32
N ILE A 120 11.23 -1.73 17.62
CA ILE A 120 11.46 -1.17 18.97
C ILE A 120 10.25 -0.34 19.41
N LEU A 121 9.73 0.53 18.55
CA LEU A 121 8.57 1.37 18.87
C LEU A 121 7.30 0.56 19.09
N GLU A 122 7.02 -0.42 18.23
CA GLU A 122 5.89 -1.34 18.41
C GLU A 122 5.98 -2.09 19.74
N PHE A 123 7.18 -2.54 20.12
CA PHE A 123 7.41 -3.16 21.42
C PHE A 123 7.14 -2.17 22.56
N ILE A 124 7.68 -0.96 22.50
CA ILE A 124 7.46 0.10 23.51
C ILE A 124 5.98 0.43 23.68
N PHE A 125 5.20 0.47 22.59
CA PHE A 125 3.77 0.77 22.68
C PHE A 125 2.91 -0.40 23.15
N SER A 126 3.40 -1.64 23.01
CA SER A 126 2.65 -2.85 23.37
C SER A 126 2.96 -3.40 24.76
N ILE A 127 4.09 -3.02 25.36
CA ILE A 127 4.50 -3.52 26.68
C ILE A 127 3.66 -2.92 27.81
N LYS A 128 3.52 -3.68 28.90
CA LYS A 128 2.82 -3.21 30.10
C LYS A 128 3.70 -2.32 30.96
N TRP A 129 4.99 -2.64 31.04
CA TRP A 129 5.97 -1.95 31.86
C TRP A 129 5.57 -1.85 33.35
N ASP A 130 5.34 -3.00 34.00
CA ASP A 130 5.02 -3.07 35.43
C ASP A 130 6.13 -3.74 36.27
N GLU A 131 5.98 -3.78 37.59
CA GLU A 131 7.03 -4.33 38.48
C GLU A 131 7.41 -5.78 38.18
N LYS A 132 6.49 -6.56 37.60
CA LYS A 132 6.70 -7.98 37.29
C LYS A 132 7.28 -8.18 35.89
N THR A 133 6.98 -7.28 34.95
CA THR A 133 7.40 -7.43 33.55
C THR A 133 8.62 -6.58 33.18
N LYS A 134 8.84 -5.43 33.83
CA LYS A 134 9.82 -4.43 33.42
C LYS A 134 11.24 -4.95 33.24
N VAL A 135 11.69 -5.88 34.09
CA VAL A 135 13.07 -6.41 34.00
C VAL A 135 13.23 -7.25 32.74
N LYS A 136 12.24 -8.08 32.43
CA LYS A 136 12.22 -8.90 31.21
C LYS A 136 12.10 -8.01 29.98
N GLU A 137 11.19 -7.03 30.01
CA GLU A 137 10.96 -6.12 28.89
C GLU A 137 12.19 -5.24 28.61
N LEU A 138 12.91 -4.80 29.66
CA LEU A 138 14.19 -4.09 29.53
C LEU A 138 15.25 -4.97 28.85
N TRP A 139 15.34 -6.24 29.22
CA TRP A 139 16.27 -7.16 28.57
C TRP A 139 15.91 -7.39 27.09
N GLN A 140 14.62 -7.51 26.76
CA GLN A 140 14.19 -7.60 25.36
C GLN A 140 14.55 -6.33 24.58
N LEU A 141 14.33 -5.15 25.16
CA LEU A 141 14.75 -3.88 24.56
C LEU A 141 16.27 -3.81 24.35
N SER A 142 17.08 -4.31 25.28
CA SER A 142 18.54 -4.31 25.09
C SER A 142 18.96 -5.15 23.90
N GLU A 143 18.38 -6.34 23.71
CA GLU A 143 18.67 -7.19 22.55
C GLU A 143 18.28 -6.48 21.23
N MET A 144 17.14 -5.79 21.22
CA MET A 144 16.69 -5.02 20.04
C MET A 144 17.61 -3.83 19.75
N PHE A 145 18.17 -3.20 20.78
CA PHE A 145 19.18 -2.15 20.59
C PHE A 145 20.50 -2.70 20.05
N ASP A 146 20.94 -3.86 20.54
CA ASP A 146 22.14 -4.52 20.03
C ASP A 146 21.98 -4.85 18.53
N GLU A 147 20.80 -5.33 18.13
CA GLU A 147 20.48 -5.57 16.73
C GLU A 147 20.53 -4.28 15.88
N LEU A 148 19.88 -3.20 16.34
CA LEU A 148 19.92 -1.91 15.65
C LEU A 148 21.36 -1.39 15.47
N LYS A 149 22.23 -1.62 16.46
CA LYS A 149 23.65 -1.23 16.40
C LYS A 149 24.48 -2.02 15.40
N THR A 150 23.97 -3.11 14.85
CA THR A 150 24.63 -3.79 13.72
C THR A 150 24.44 -3.06 12.39
N TYR A 151 23.45 -2.15 12.32
CA TYR A 151 23.05 -1.44 11.10
C TYR A 151 23.28 0.08 11.14
N ALA A 152 23.61 0.63 12.31
CA ALA A 152 23.82 2.06 12.57
C ALA A 152 25.26 2.35 12.98
#